data_AF-A0A8T7GV89-F1
#
_entry.id   AF-A0A8T7GV89-F1
#
_cell.length_a   1.000
_cell.length_b   1.000
_cell.length_c   1.000
_cell.angle_alpha   90.00
_cell.angle_beta   90.00
_cell.angle_gamma   90.00
#
_symmetry.space_group_name_H-M   'P 1'
#
loop_
_entity.id
_entity.type
_entity.pdbx_description
1 polymer ?
#
loop_
_entity_poly.entity_id
_entity_poly.type
_entity_poly.pdbx_seq_one_letter_code
_entity_poly.pdbx_strand_id
1 'polypeptide(L)'
;MPRLYVLREPTGEKEWDIYCLREAARLKKWLLGVYYSPRHGRLFAVFKPPPGTHVNMLVFEEAPPRLLENSYRMVCMPGCGRCCVAHSGAFILDVELRDMPYKYRSMVEMQPSELVRTPGGPVRVYRLGTGSLGRCIFFDESKAGCMIEEYKPIICRLTYCTVFAEKNGKIYLKVAGRVRGSRAEMIYREASPEEVRAAVQRMASMLRKYRRALRLAMLRGEELETPTTGGLRGERRSLRGEAGGG
;
A
#
# COMPACT_ATOMS: atom_id res chain seq x y z
N MET A 1 15.70 20.53 16.43
CA MET A 1 14.47 19.72 16.43
C MET A 1 14.45 18.83 15.19
N PRO A 2 14.01 17.56 15.28
CA PRO A 2 13.92 16.68 14.12
C PRO A 2 12.88 17.20 13.11
N ARG A 3 13.28 17.38 11.85
CA ARG A 3 12.44 17.84 10.76
C ARG A 3 11.53 16.72 10.24
N LEU A 4 10.38 17.08 9.69
CA LEU A 4 9.51 16.16 8.98
C LEU A 4 9.79 16.28 7.48
N TYR A 5 9.78 15.14 6.81
CA TYR A 5 9.93 15.08 5.36
C TYR A 5 8.76 14.30 4.77
N VAL A 6 8.30 14.71 3.59
CA VAL A 6 7.29 13.98 2.84
C VAL A 6 7.82 13.58 1.48
N LEU A 7 7.43 12.39 1.04
CA LEU A 7 7.70 11.95 -0.33
C LEU A 7 6.95 12.85 -1.31
N ARG A 8 7.63 13.32 -2.36
CA ARG A 8 6.97 14.06 -3.44
C ARG A 8 5.94 13.18 -4.16
N GLU A 9 4.99 13.82 -4.84
CA GLU A 9 3.99 13.09 -5.61
C GLU A 9 4.65 12.26 -6.73
N PRO A 10 4.11 11.07 -7.02
CA PRO A 10 4.57 10.31 -8.17
C PRO A 10 4.31 11.09 -9.45
N THR A 11 5.24 10.97 -10.39
CA THR A 11 5.17 11.63 -11.70
C THR A 11 4.40 10.79 -12.71
N GLY A 12 4.28 9.48 -12.45
CA GLY A 12 3.77 8.50 -13.42
C GLY A 12 4.87 7.94 -14.34
N GLU A 13 6.08 8.51 -14.30
CA GLU A 13 7.25 7.94 -14.95
C GLU A 13 7.80 6.82 -14.08
N LYS A 14 7.77 5.60 -14.60
CA LYS A 14 8.10 4.39 -13.84
C LYS A 14 9.51 4.45 -13.24
N GLU A 15 10.49 4.88 -14.01
CA GLU A 15 11.90 4.97 -13.62
C GLU A 15 12.09 5.94 -12.45
N TRP A 16 11.40 7.08 -12.49
CA TRP A 16 11.42 8.08 -11.43
C TRP A 16 10.66 7.61 -10.20
N ASP A 17 9.48 7.04 -10.36
CA ASP A 17 8.67 6.58 -9.24
C ASP A 17 9.36 5.41 -8.49
N ILE A 18 10.03 4.51 -9.21
CA ILE A 18 10.87 3.46 -8.59
C ILE A 18 12.10 4.05 -7.90
N TYR A 19 12.71 5.11 -8.46
CA TYR A 19 13.79 5.84 -7.79
C TYR A 19 13.32 6.44 -6.46
N CYS A 20 12.17 7.11 -6.46
CA CYS A 20 11.57 7.68 -5.26
C CYS A 20 11.29 6.61 -4.20
N LEU A 21 10.71 5.47 -4.60
CA LEU A 21 10.45 4.36 -3.69
C LEU A 21 11.74 3.76 -3.13
N ARG A 22 12.82 3.70 -3.91
CA ARG A 22 14.12 3.23 -3.44
C ARG A 22 14.70 4.15 -2.36
N GLU A 23 14.64 5.47 -2.55
CA GLU A 23 15.08 6.41 -1.52
C GLU A 23 14.16 6.37 -0.28
N ALA A 24 12.85 6.17 -0.47
CA ALA A 24 11.91 5.93 0.63
C ALA A 24 12.19 4.63 1.39
N ALA A 25 12.61 3.56 0.71
CA ALA A 25 12.97 2.29 1.34
C ALA A 25 14.13 2.46 2.34
N ARG A 26 15.12 3.30 2.02
CA ARG A 26 16.25 3.61 2.93
C ARG A 26 15.80 4.31 4.21
N LEU A 27 14.75 5.12 4.13
CA LEU A 27 14.19 5.84 5.27
C LEU A 27 13.01 5.10 5.95
N LYS A 28 12.65 3.90 5.48
CA LYS A 28 11.45 3.14 5.88
C LYS A 28 11.30 2.96 7.39
N LYS A 29 12.40 2.79 8.12
CA LYS A 29 12.39 2.64 9.60
C LYS A 29 11.96 3.90 10.35
N TRP A 30 11.99 5.06 9.70
CA TRP A 30 11.56 6.36 10.24
C TRP A 30 10.25 6.86 9.62
N LEU A 31 9.53 6.00 8.90
CA LEU A 31 8.19 6.30 8.39
C LEU A 31 7.21 6.42 9.57
N LEU A 32 6.57 7.59 9.71
CA LEU A 32 5.51 7.81 10.70
C LEU A 32 4.16 7.27 10.22
N GLY A 33 3.95 7.27 8.91
CA GLY A 33 2.73 6.80 8.25
C GLY A 33 2.39 7.62 7.02
N VAL A 34 1.23 7.32 6.43
CA VAL A 34 0.68 8.10 5.32
C VAL A 34 -0.51 8.90 5.82
N TYR A 35 -0.53 10.19 5.48
CA TYR A 35 -1.49 11.16 6.00
C TYR A 35 -2.28 11.79 4.88
N TYR A 36 -3.61 11.75 4.97
CA TYR A 36 -4.48 12.52 4.10
C TYR A 36 -4.70 13.92 4.67
N SER A 37 -4.33 14.96 3.91
CA SER A 37 -4.62 16.34 4.27
C SER A 37 -5.81 16.86 3.46
N PRO A 38 -6.97 17.14 4.09
CA PRO A 38 -8.12 17.72 3.39
C PRO A 38 -7.78 19.06 2.73
N ARG A 39 -6.98 19.90 3.40
CA ARG A 39 -6.54 21.20 2.88
C ARG A 39 -5.79 21.10 1.55
N HIS A 40 -4.95 20.09 1.40
CA HIS A 40 -4.17 19.89 0.18
C HIS A 40 -4.85 18.93 -0.81
N GLY A 41 -5.86 18.19 -0.35
CA GLY A 41 -6.54 17.17 -1.12
C GLY A 41 -5.60 16.07 -1.59
N ARG A 42 -4.61 15.63 -0.80
CA ARG A 42 -3.68 14.56 -1.17
C ARG A 42 -3.15 13.76 0.02
N LEU A 43 -2.52 12.63 -0.29
CA LEU A 43 -1.82 11.77 0.67
C LEU A 43 -0.34 12.18 0.77
N PHE A 44 0.22 12.10 1.96
CA PHE A 44 1.60 12.42 2.29
C PHE A 44 2.24 11.25 3.02
N ALA A 45 3.28 10.64 2.45
CA ALA A 45 4.12 9.69 3.16
C ALA A 45 5.11 10.45 4.04
N VAL A 46 4.93 10.44 5.36
CA VAL A 46 5.70 11.29 6.29
C VAL A 46 6.81 10.49 6.97
N PHE A 47 8.02 11.03 6.93
CA PHE A 47 9.22 10.47 7.54
C PHE A 47 9.78 11.45 8.58
N LYS A 48 10.37 10.91 9.66
CA LYS A 48 11.03 11.67 10.73
C LYS A 48 12.40 11.07 11.07
N PRO A 49 13.38 11.13 10.14
CA PRO A 49 14.72 10.64 10.40
C PRO A 49 15.44 11.50 11.46
N PRO A 50 16.39 10.95 12.22
CA PRO A 50 17.18 11.69 13.18
C PRO A 50 18.08 12.73 12.47
N PRO A 51 18.47 13.82 13.16
CA PRO A 51 19.42 14.80 12.62
C PRO A 51 20.69 14.14 12.09
N GLY A 52 21.25 14.66 10.99
CA GLY A 52 22.44 14.09 10.33
C GLY A 52 22.16 12.94 9.36
N THR A 53 20.93 12.39 9.34
CA THR A 53 20.54 11.42 8.31
C THR A 53 20.47 12.10 6.95
N HIS A 54 21.10 11.52 5.94
CA HIS A 54 20.99 12.02 4.56
C HIS A 54 19.56 11.84 4.04
N VAL A 55 18.94 12.93 3.59
CA VAL A 55 17.62 12.95 2.95
C VAL A 55 17.77 13.57 1.56
N ASN A 56 17.37 12.82 0.53
CA ASN A 56 17.47 13.28 -0.86
C ASN A 56 16.33 14.25 -1.19
N MET A 57 16.63 15.56 -1.23
CA MET A 57 15.64 16.62 -1.47
C MET A 57 15.09 16.68 -2.90
N LEU A 58 15.64 15.90 -3.83
CA LEU A 58 15.02 15.68 -5.14
C LEU A 58 13.76 14.80 -5.03
N VAL A 59 13.74 13.89 -4.06
CA VAL A 59 12.67 12.92 -3.84
C VAL A 59 11.75 13.35 -2.70
N PHE A 60 12.29 14.06 -1.71
CA PHE A 60 11.58 14.53 -0.53
C PHE A 60 11.42 16.05 -0.52
N GLU A 61 10.44 16.51 0.24
CA GLU A 61 10.28 17.91 0.61
C GLU A 61 10.09 18.02 2.13
N GLU A 62 10.49 19.15 2.72
CA GLU A 62 10.26 19.40 4.14
C GLU A 62 8.77 19.70 4.38
N ALA A 63 8.23 19.14 5.47
CA ALA A 63 6.85 19.34 5.86
C ALA A 63 6.75 20.10 7.20
N PRO A 64 5.83 21.07 7.32
CA PRO A 64 5.59 21.73 8.59
C PRO A 64 4.91 20.76 9.58
N PRO A 65 5.19 20.84 10.90
CA PRO A 65 4.52 20.02 11.92
C PRO A 65 2.98 20.07 11.85
N ARG A 66 2.43 21.25 11.52
CA ARG A 66 0.98 21.50 11.34
C ARG A 66 0.32 20.61 10.27
N LEU A 67 1.11 20.00 9.38
CA LEU A 67 0.59 19.02 8.42
C LEU A 67 -0.06 17.85 9.15
N LEU A 68 0.54 17.35 10.23
CA LEU A 68 0.06 16.16 10.94
C LEU A 68 -1.21 16.45 11.74
N GLU A 69 -1.25 17.59 12.44
CA GLU A 69 -2.39 18.01 13.28
C GLU A 69 -3.72 18.05 12.51
N ASN A 70 -3.65 18.47 11.25
CA ASN A 70 -4.83 18.67 10.41
C ASN A 70 -5.15 17.48 9.50
N SER A 71 -4.34 16.43 9.53
CA SER A 71 -4.45 15.30 8.61
C SER A 71 -4.99 14.04 9.28
N TYR A 72 -5.50 13.15 8.45
CA TYR A 72 -5.96 11.82 8.84
C TYR A 72 -4.85 10.82 8.54
N ARG A 73 -4.35 10.10 9.53
CA ARG A 73 -3.38 9.01 9.32
C ARG A 73 -4.10 7.80 8.75
N MET A 74 -3.70 7.31 7.59
CA MET A 74 -4.27 6.08 7.02
C MET A 74 -3.83 4.87 7.84
N VAL A 75 -4.76 3.95 8.11
CA VAL A 75 -4.48 2.75 8.91
C VAL A 75 -4.94 1.48 8.19
N CYS A 76 -4.11 0.45 8.24
CA CYS A 76 -4.47 -0.88 7.75
C CYS A 76 -5.00 -1.71 8.92
N MET A 77 -6.30 -1.97 8.94
CA MET A 77 -6.92 -2.70 10.05
C MET A 77 -6.56 -4.19 10.01
N PRO A 78 -6.13 -4.79 11.14
CA PRO A 78 -5.92 -6.23 11.24
C PRO A 78 -7.17 -7.03 10.83
N GLY A 79 -6.97 -8.18 10.19
CA GLY A 79 -8.05 -9.06 9.75
C GLY A 79 -8.83 -8.61 8.51
N CYS A 80 -8.54 -7.45 7.93
CA CYS A 80 -9.19 -6.96 6.72
C CYS A 80 -8.79 -7.78 5.47
N GLY A 81 -7.48 -7.95 5.23
CA GLY A 81 -6.92 -8.73 4.12
C GLY A 81 -7.22 -8.24 2.70
N ARG A 82 -8.12 -7.27 2.51
CA ARG A 82 -8.66 -6.87 1.18
C ARG A 82 -7.59 -6.58 0.14
N CYS A 83 -6.63 -5.72 0.47
CA CYS A 83 -5.54 -5.35 -0.45
C CYS A 83 -4.53 -6.47 -0.69
N CYS A 84 -4.47 -7.47 0.20
CA CYS A 84 -3.54 -8.58 0.08
C CYS A 84 -4.12 -9.76 -0.73
N VAL A 85 -5.44 -9.92 -0.70
CA VAL A 85 -6.15 -11.12 -1.21
C VAL A 85 -6.41 -11.07 -2.72
N ALA A 86 -6.74 -9.92 -3.28
CA ALA A 86 -7.11 -9.80 -4.70
C ALA A 86 -6.30 -8.71 -5.38
N HIS A 87 -5.59 -9.08 -6.45
CA HIS A 87 -4.78 -8.16 -7.28
C HIS A 87 -3.93 -7.22 -6.45
N SER A 88 -3.13 -7.78 -5.52
CA SER A 88 -2.45 -6.98 -4.50
C SER A 88 -1.58 -5.85 -5.08
N GLY A 89 -1.12 -6.00 -6.34
CA GLY A 89 -0.22 -5.05 -7.00
C GLY A 89 1.09 -4.86 -6.24
N ALA A 90 1.33 -5.67 -5.21
CA ALA A 90 2.46 -5.53 -4.31
C ALA A 90 3.73 -5.98 -5.04
N PHE A 91 4.80 -5.27 -4.78
CA PHE A 91 6.14 -5.60 -5.24
C PHE A 91 7.15 -5.26 -4.14
N ILE A 92 8.39 -5.68 -4.34
CA ILE A 92 9.51 -5.38 -3.45
C ILE A 92 10.75 -5.07 -4.26
N LEU A 93 11.55 -4.11 -3.78
CA LEU A 93 12.80 -3.73 -4.41
C LEU A 93 13.94 -4.62 -3.88
N ASP A 94 14.90 -4.95 -4.72
CA ASP A 94 16.11 -5.69 -4.34
C ASP A 94 16.84 -5.13 -3.11
N VAL A 95 16.93 -3.81 -2.97
CA VAL A 95 17.51 -3.13 -1.81
C VAL A 95 16.82 -3.52 -0.50
N GLU A 96 15.52 -3.82 -0.52
CA GLU A 96 14.76 -4.20 0.66
C GLU A 96 14.97 -5.65 1.08
N LEU A 97 15.49 -6.50 0.18
CA LEU A 97 15.77 -7.91 0.49
C LEU A 97 16.96 -8.09 1.41
N ARG A 98 17.84 -7.10 1.50
CA ARG A 98 19.07 -7.16 2.33
C ARG A 98 18.76 -7.33 3.80
N ASP A 99 17.67 -6.73 4.25
CA ASP A 99 17.25 -6.76 5.66
C ASP A 99 16.31 -7.94 5.96
N MET A 100 16.01 -8.80 4.98
CA MET A 100 15.05 -9.89 5.13
C MET A 100 15.73 -11.22 5.52
N PRO A 101 15.10 -12.03 6.39
CA PRO A 101 15.54 -13.40 6.65
C PRO A 101 15.61 -14.23 5.36
N TYR A 102 16.63 -15.10 5.26
CA TYR A 102 16.91 -15.89 4.06
C TYR A 102 15.68 -16.64 3.51
N LYS A 103 14.88 -17.26 4.39
CA LYS A 103 13.65 -17.98 4.03
C LYS A 103 12.68 -17.12 3.22
N TYR A 104 12.49 -15.85 3.59
CA TYR A 104 11.58 -14.96 2.87
C TYR A 104 12.23 -14.37 1.64
N ARG A 105 13.53 -14.08 1.71
CA ARG A 105 14.31 -13.59 0.58
C ARG A 105 14.28 -14.58 -0.60
N SER A 106 14.53 -15.86 -0.35
CA SER A 106 14.49 -16.89 -1.40
C SER A 106 13.11 -17.02 -2.04
N MET A 107 12.03 -16.91 -1.24
CA MET A 107 10.66 -16.86 -1.77
C MET A 107 10.45 -15.70 -2.74
N VAL A 108 10.99 -14.51 -2.46
CA VAL A 108 10.91 -13.35 -3.36
C VAL A 108 11.74 -13.57 -4.62
N GLU A 109 12.96 -14.07 -4.49
CA GLU A 109 13.89 -14.23 -5.62
C GLU A 109 13.36 -15.21 -6.68
N MET A 110 12.46 -16.13 -6.30
CA MET A 110 11.73 -17.01 -7.22
C MET A 110 10.56 -16.35 -7.96
N GLN A 111 10.19 -15.11 -7.60
CA GLN A 111 9.06 -14.43 -8.23
C GLN A 111 9.47 -13.73 -9.53
N PRO A 112 8.51 -13.51 -10.47
CA PRO A 112 8.72 -12.68 -11.64
C PRO A 112 9.33 -11.32 -11.25
N SER A 113 10.41 -10.97 -11.92
CA SER A 113 11.13 -9.72 -11.68
C SER A 113 11.45 -9.00 -12.97
N GLU A 114 11.67 -7.70 -12.84
CA GLU A 114 12.17 -6.87 -13.92
C GLU A 114 13.27 -5.95 -13.42
N LEU A 115 14.13 -5.49 -14.34
CA LEU A 115 15.17 -4.52 -14.05
C LEU A 115 14.74 -3.14 -14.55
N VAL A 116 14.61 -2.18 -13.64
CA VAL A 116 14.25 -0.79 -13.95
C VAL A 116 15.50 0.07 -13.86
N ARG A 117 15.82 0.81 -14.93
CA ARG A 117 16.98 1.72 -14.94
C ARG A 117 16.57 3.06 -14.37
N THR A 118 16.97 3.34 -13.14
CA THR A 118 16.63 4.60 -12.46
C THR A 118 17.79 5.61 -12.53
N PRO A 119 17.55 6.92 -12.29
CA PRO A 119 18.62 7.92 -12.23
C PRO A 119 19.74 7.59 -11.25
N GLY A 120 19.47 6.84 -10.19
CA GLY A 120 20.48 6.41 -9.23
C GLY A 120 20.99 4.99 -9.44
N GLY A 121 20.82 4.40 -10.63
CA GLY A 121 21.27 3.06 -10.98
C GLY A 121 20.14 2.04 -11.19
N PRO A 122 20.44 0.84 -11.70
CA PRO A 122 19.44 -0.19 -11.92
C PRO A 122 18.86 -0.70 -10.59
N VAL A 123 17.56 -0.98 -10.58
CA VAL A 123 16.82 -1.53 -9.44
C VAL A 123 16.01 -2.71 -9.94
N ARG A 124 16.19 -3.87 -9.30
CA ARG A 124 15.34 -5.03 -9.60
C ARG A 124 14.07 -4.98 -8.76
N VAL A 125 12.93 -5.14 -9.43
CA VAL A 125 11.60 -5.10 -8.85
C VAL A 125 10.98 -6.48 -8.96
N TYR A 126 10.64 -7.10 -7.83
CA TYR A 126 10.02 -8.41 -7.77
C TYR A 126 8.53 -8.28 -7.50
N ARG A 127 7.69 -8.96 -8.29
CA ARG A 127 6.24 -8.98 -8.09
C ARG A 127 5.89 -9.91 -6.92
N LEU A 128 5.03 -9.45 -6.01
CA LEU A 128 4.55 -10.24 -4.88
C LEU A 128 3.13 -10.76 -5.06
N GLY A 129 2.35 -10.15 -5.96
CA GLY A 129 0.98 -10.55 -6.28
C GLY A 129 0.87 -11.74 -7.24
N THR A 130 1.64 -12.80 -6.99
CA THR A 130 1.80 -13.97 -7.87
C THR A 130 1.15 -15.23 -7.31
N GLY A 131 0.54 -15.16 -6.12
CA GLY A 131 -0.33 -16.21 -5.63
C GLY A 131 -1.62 -16.31 -6.44
N SER A 132 -2.43 -17.33 -6.17
CA SER A 132 -3.69 -17.56 -6.90
C SER A 132 -4.56 -16.29 -6.96
N LEU A 133 -5.19 -16.03 -8.11
CA LEU A 133 -5.98 -14.82 -8.38
C LEU A 133 -5.25 -13.49 -8.09
N GLY A 134 -3.91 -13.46 -8.15
CA GLY A 134 -3.10 -12.25 -7.91
C GLY A 134 -2.91 -11.90 -6.43
N ARG A 135 -3.14 -12.86 -5.53
CA ARG A 135 -2.91 -12.72 -4.09
C ARG A 135 -1.43 -12.51 -3.78
N CYS A 136 -1.14 -11.73 -2.74
CA CYS A 136 0.22 -11.57 -2.25
C CYS A 136 0.78 -12.91 -1.72
N ILE A 137 1.98 -13.30 -2.13
CA ILE A 137 2.64 -14.54 -1.68
C ILE A 137 2.90 -14.60 -0.17
N PHE A 138 2.94 -13.44 0.50
CA PHE A 138 3.13 -13.35 1.96
C PHE A 138 1.82 -13.17 2.73
N PHE A 139 0.66 -13.35 2.08
CA PHE A 139 -0.61 -13.32 2.78
C PHE A 139 -0.86 -14.63 3.52
N ASP A 140 -0.92 -14.55 4.85
CA ASP A 140 -1.29 -15.66 5.72
C ASP A 140 -2.81 -15.70 5.86
N GLU A 141 -3.45 -16.73 5.30
CA GLU A 141 -4.90 -16.87 5.36
C GLU A 141 -5.41 -17.23 6.75
N SER A 142 -4.61 -17.97 7.53
CA SER A 142 -5.01 -18.43 8.86
C SER A 142 -5.12 -17.26 9.82
N LYS A 143 -4.19 -16.30 9.70
CA LYS A 143 -4.14 -15.08 10.53
C LYS A 143 -4.79 -13.87 9.86
N ALA A 144 -5.22 -13.98 8.60
CA ALA A 144 -5.66 -12.87 7.76
C ALA A 144 -4.67 -11.68 7.81
N GLY A 145 -3.37 -11.99 7.68
CA GLY A 145 -2.26 -11.08 7.96
C GLY A 145 -1.09 -11.22 6.99
N CYS A 146 0.00 -10.50 7.27
CA CYS A 146 1.22 -10.56 6.48
C CYS A 146 2.29 -11.39 7.20
N MET A 147 2.85 -12.38 6.53
CA MET A 147 3.94 -13.23 7.07
C MET A 147 5.23 -12.45 7.31
N ILE A 148 5.41 -11.31 6.65
CA ILE A 148 6.60 -10.45 6.72
C ILE A 148 6.26 -9.06 7.28
N GLU A 149 5.35 -8.97 8.26
CA GLU A 149 4.85 -7.71 8.81
C GLU A 149 5.97 -6.70 9.13
N GLU A 150 7.03 -7.14 9.80
CA GLU A 150 8.20 -6.33 10.17
C GLU A 150 8.99 -5.87 8.94
N TYR A 151 9.10 -6.74 7.93
CA TYR A 151 9.87 -6.51 6.70
C TYR A 151 9.04 -5.98 5.54
N LYS A 152 7.78 -5.58 5.78
CA LYS A 152 6.87 -5.09 4.75
C LYS A 152 7.58 -4.13 3.79
N PRO A 153 7.47 -4.33 2.47
CA PRO A 153 8.13 -3.46 1.51
C PRO A 153 7.54 -2.06 1.59
N ILE A 154 8.34 -1.06 1.21
CA ILE A 154 7.97 0.34 1.29
C ILE A 154 6.66 0.59 0.55
N ILE A 155 6.45 -0.02 -0.63
CA ILE A 155 5.21 0.15 -1.39
C ILE A 155 3.98 -0.27 -0.59
N CYS A 156 4.04 -1.36 0.18
CA CYS A 156 2.94 -1.80 1.03
C CYS A 156 2.73 -0.88 2.24
N ARG A 157 3.79 -0.20 2.71
CA ARG A 157 3.72 0.82 3.76
C ARG A 157 3.31 2.19 3.25
N LEU A 158 3.31 2.43 1.94
CA LEU A 158 2.83 3.68 1.35
C LEU A 158 1.43 3.52 0.74
N THR A 159 1.10 2.32 0.28
CA THR A 159 -0.18 1.97 -0.33
C THR A 159 -1.15 1.54 0.76
N TYR A 160 -1.86 2.51 1.34
CA TYR A 160 -2.91 2.23 2.31
C TYR A 160 -4.30 2.16 1.69
N CYS A 161 -5.14 1.33 2.31
CA CYS A 161 -6.58 1.42 2.15
C CYS A 161 -7.04 2.80 2.65
N THR A 162 -7.62 3.62 1.76
CA THR A 162 -8.14 4.94 2.14
C THR A 162 -9.43 4.87 2.96
N VAL A 163 -9.91 3.67 3.32
CA VAL A 163 -11.19 3.51 4.02
C VAL A 163 -11.08 3.79 5.52
N PHE A 164 -9.98 3.37 6.16
CA PHE A 164 -9.78 3.58 7.59
C PHE A 164 -8.73 4.64 7.80
N ALA A 165 -9.02 5.57 8.70
CA ALA A 165 -8.07 6.57 9.13
C ALA A 165 -8.13 6.79 10.63
N GLU A 166 -7.08 7.39 11.18
CA GLU A 166 -6.96 7.77 12.57
C GLU A 166 -6.64 9.26 12.66
N LYS A 167 -7.31 9.96 13.57
CA LYS A 167 -7.00 11.35 13.92
C LYS A 167 -7.24 11.54 15.41
N ASN A 168 -6.23 12.06 16.12
CA ASN A 168 -6.28 12.31 17.56
C ASN A 168 -6.74 11.08 18.38
N GLY A 169 -6.20 9.91 18.06
CA GLY A 169 -6.51 8.64 18.75
C GLY A 169 -7.89 8.04 18.43
N LYS A 170 -8.68 8.68 17.57
CA LYS A 170 -10.00 8.21 17.14
C LYS A 170 -9.96 7.64 15.73
N ILE A 171 -10.73 6.59 15.49
CA ILE A 171 -10.86 5.97 14.16
C ILE A 171 -11.98 6.64 13.38
N TYR A 172 -11.72 6.83 12.09
CA TYR A 172 -12.65 7.40 11.13
C TYR A 172 -12.82 6.45 9.95
N LEU A 173 -14.04 6.40 9.42
CA LEU A 173 -14.37 5.67 8.21
C LEU A 173 -14.63 6.66 7.06
N LYS A 174 -14.09 6.33 5.89
CA LYS A 174 -14.39 7.05 4.66
C LYS A 174 -15.84 6.81 4.28
N VAL A 175 -16.62 7.89 4.19
CA VAL A 175 -18.04 7.85 3.82
C VAL A 175 -18.27 8.34 2.39
N ALA A 176 -17.37 9.17 1.87
CA ALA A 176 -17.39 9.63 0.49
C ALA A 176 -15.99 9.96 -0.01
N GLY A 177 -15.85 10.06 -1.32
CA GLY A 177 -14.68 10.68 -1.91
C GLY A 177 -14.79 10.87 -3.41
N ARG A 178 -14.00 11.80 -3.92
CA ARG A 178 -13.91 12.13 -5.34
C ARG A 178 -12.45 12.37 -5.69
N VAL A 179 -12.01 11.85 -6.82
CA VAL A 179 -10.66 12.11 -7.34
C VAL A 179 -10.78 13.01 -8.57
N ARG A 180 -9.98 14.08 -8.62
CA ARG A 180 -9.88 15.04 -9.72
C ARG A 180 -8.41 15.29 -10.01
N GLY A 181 -7.86 14.64 -11.05
CA GLY A 181 -6.43 14.70 -11.35
C GLY A 181 -5.60 14.12 -10.20
N SER A 182 -4.61 14.86 -9.72
CA SER A 182 -3.79 14.50 -8.55
C SER A 182 -4.48 14.76 -7.20
N ARG A 183 -5.63 15.47 -7.18
CA ARG A 183 -6.34 15.77 -5.94
C ARG A 183 -7.39 14.69 -5.63
N ALA A 184 -7.41 14.27 -4.38
CA ALA A 184 -8.43 13.45 -3.76
C ALA A 184 -9.17 14.26 -2.69
N GLU A 185 -10.47 14.36 -2.84
CA GLU A 185 -11.39 14.77 -1.79
C GLU A 185 -11.87 13.48 -1.10
N MET A 186 -11.60 13.35 0.20
CA MET A 186 -12.01 12.19 0.99
C MET A 186 -12.68 12.68 2.26
N ILE A 187 -13.91 12.24 2.46
CA ILE A 187 -14.73 12.64 3.59
C ILE A 187 -14.76 11.49 4.58
N TYR A 188 -14.41 11.82 5.82
CA TYR A 188 -14.26 10.88 6.92
C TYR A 188 -15.24 11.24 8.03
N ARG A 189 -15.87 10.22 8.62
CA ARG A 189 -16.73 10.34 9.81
C ARG A 189 -16.11 9.53 10.94
N GLU A 190 -16.13 10.08 12.15
CA GLU A 190 -15.73 9.34 13.37
C GLU A 190 -16.60 8.08 13.48
N ALA A 191 -15.96 6.94 13.76
CA ALA A 191 -16.64 5.66 13.78
C ALA A 191 -16.55 5.00 15.15
N SER A 192 -17.65 4.39 15.59
CA SER A 192 -17.65 3.60 16.82
C SER A 192 -16.85 2.30 16.65
N PRO A 193 -16.39 1.66 17.74
CA PRO A 193 -15.73 0.35 17.67
C PRO A 193 -16.56 -0.71 16.93
N GLU A 194 -17.88 -0.70 17.09
CA GLU A 194 -18.83 -1.60 16.43
C GLU A 194 -18.84 -1.36 14.91
N GLU A 195 -18.89 -0.09 14.49
CA GLU A 195 -18.85 0.28 13.07
C GLU A 195 -17.54 -0.14 12.40
N VAL A 196 -16.43 0.03 13.12
CA VAL A 196 -15.10 -0.40 12.67
C VAL A 196 -15.07 -1.92 12.52
N ARG A 197 -15.52 -2.69 13.53
CA ARG A 197 -15.60 -4.16 13.45
C ARG A 197 -16.45 -4.62 12.27
N ALA A 198 -17.63 -4.03 12.09
CA ALA A 198 -18.51 -4.35 10.98
C ALA A 198 -17.87 -4.04 9.62
N ALA A 199 -17.18 -2.90 9.48
CA ALA A 199 -16.47 -2.55 8.26
C ALA A 199 -15.33 -3.53 7.94
N VAL A 200 -14.53 -3.92 8.94
CA VAL A 200 -13.47 -4.94 8.79
C VAL A 200 -14.07 -6.27 8.35
N GLN A 201 -15.14 -6.74 9.01
CA GLN A 201 -15.82 -7.99 8.65
C GLN A 201 -16.40 -7.97 7.23
N ARG A 202 -16.95 -6.84 6.78
CA ARG A 202 -17.41 -6.66 5.40
C ARG A 202 -16.26 -6.75 4.41
N MET A 203 -15.12 -6.12 4.70
CA MET A 203 -13.94 -6.24 3.82
C MET A 203 -13.36 -7.65 3.81
N ALA A 204 -13.29 -8.29 4.97
CA ALA A 204 -12.86 -9.68 5.11
C ALA A 204 -13.80 -10.66 4.40
N SER A 205 -15.04 -10.28 4.07
CA SER A 205 -15.93 -11.13 3.27
C SER A 205 -15.36 -11.43 1.87
N MET A 206 -14.50 -10.56 1.33
CA MET A 206 -13.78 -10.81 0.08
C MET A 206 -12.87 -12.04 0.21
N LEU A 207 -12.24 -12.25 1.36
CA LEU A 207 -11.47 -13.46 1.66
C LEU A 207 -12.35 -14.72 1.57
N ARG A 208 -13.60 -14.65 2.08
CA ARG A 208 -14.55 -15.77 1.99
C ARG A 208 -14.93 -16.08 0.53
N LYS A 209 -15.19 -15.04 -0.27
CA LYS A 209 -15.47 -15.19 -1.70
C LYS A 209 -14.27 -15.79 -2.44
N TYR A 210 -13.06 -15.31 -2.14
CA TYR A 210 -11.81 -15.83 -2.66
C TYR A 210 -11.63 -17.31 -2.32
N ARG A 211 -11.79 -17.70 -1.05
CA ARG A 211 -11.69 -19.11 -0.61
C ARG A 211 -12.69 -20.01 -1.33
N ARG A 212 -13.92 -19.52 -1.54
CA ARG A 212 -14.95 -20.25 -2.29
C ARG A 212 -14.52 -20.42 -3.76
N ALA A 213 -14.04 -19.37 -4.40
CA ALA A 213 -13.57 -19.43 -5.79
C ALA A 213 -12.38 -20.40 -5.94
N LEU A 214 -11.41 -20.35 -5.02
CA LEU A 214 -10.26 -21.24 -5.01
C LEU A 214 -10.67 -22.71 -4.83
N ARG A 215 -11.55 -22.99 -3.86
CA ARG A 215 -12.10 -24.35 -3.65
C ARG A 215 -12.83 -24.85 -4.89
N LEU A 216 -13.63 -24.00 -5.54
CA LEU A 216 -14.36 -24.37 -6.75
C LEU A 216 -13.41 -24.68 -7.92
N ALA A 217 -12.37 -23.88 -8.12
CA ALA A 217 -11.38 -24.14 -9.16
C ALA A 217 -10.59 -25.44 -8.91
N MET A 218 -10.17 -25.69 -7.66
CA MET A 218 -9.53 -26.95 -7.28
C MET A 218 -10.42 -28.16 -7.53
N LEU A 219 -11.73 -28.06 -7.25
CA LEU A 219 -12.70 -29.12 -7.51
C LEU A 219 -12.93 -29.36 -9.02
N ARG A 220 -12.67 -28.37 -9.87
CA ARG A 220 -12.84 -28.46 -11.33
C ARG A 220 -11.58 -28.89 -12.07
N GLY A 221 -10.44 -29.03 -11.38
CA GLY A 221 -9.15 -29.30 -12.02
C GLY A 221 -8.69 -28.16 -12.94
N GLU A 222 -9.24 -26.96 -12.79
CA GLU A 222 -8.89 -25.79 -13.58
C GLU A 222 -7.64 -25.13 -12.98
N GLU A 223 -6.60 -24.93 -13.79
CA GLU A 223 -5.59 -23.93 -13.45
C GLU A 223 -6.26 -22.57 -13.49
N LEU A 224 -6.31 -21.90 -12.34
CA LEU A 224 -6.79 -20.52 -12.27
C LEU A 224 -5.82 -19.64 -13.04
N GLU A 225 -6.13 -19.35 -14.30
CA GLU A 225 -5.40 -18.37 -15.09
C GLU A 225 -5.34 -17.06 -14.29
N THR A 226 -4.12 -16.67 -13.93
CA THR A 226 -3.85 -15.30 -13.51
C THR A 226 -4.22 -14.41 -14.69
N PRO A 227 -5.12 -13.41 -14.55
CA PRO A 227 -5.43 -12.52 -15.65
C PRO A 227 -4.14 -11.81 -16.08
N THR A 228 -3.63 -12.20 -17.24
CA THR A 228 -2.53 -11.55 -17.94
C THR A 228 -3.06 -10.24 -18.50
N THR A 229 -2.89 -9.15 -17.76
CA THR A 229 -3.16 -7.82 -18.30
C THR A 229 -2.15 -6.80 -17.77
N GLY A 230 -1.48 -6.13 -18.71
CA GLY A 230 -0.84 -4.85 -18.52
C GLY A 230 0.60 -4.88 -17.97
N GLY A 231 1.56 -4.47 -18.81
CA GLY A 231 2.83 -3.94 -18.33
C GLY A 231 2.63 -2.83 -17.30
N LEU A 232 3.70 -2.41 -16.62
CA LEU A 232 3.70 -1.45 -15.51
C LEU A 232 3.24 -0.04 -15.90
N ARG A 233 1.96 0.06 -16.23
CA ARG A 233 1.14 1.24 -16.04
C ARG A 233 0.38 0.94 -14.78
N GLY A 234 0.52 1.81 -13.77
CA GLY A 234 -0.42 1.84 -12.67
C GLY A 234 -1.82 1.92 -13.27
N GLU A 235 -2.53 0.79 -13.30
CA GLU A 235 -3.92 0.77 -13.66
C GLU A 235 -4.63 1.58 -12.59
N ARG A 236 -4.95 2.82 -12.98
CA ARG A 236 -6.17 3.50 -12.59
C ARG A 236 -7.32 2.48 -12.67
N ARG A 237 -7.52 1.68 -11.63
CA ARG A 237 -8.85 1.18 -11.29
C ARG A 237 -9.66 2.37 -10.81
N SER A 238 -10.04 3.19 -11.79
CA SER A 238 -11.40 3.66 -12.01
C SER A 238 -12.36 3.14 -10.93
N LEU A 239 -12.64 4.01 -9.96
CA LEU A 239 -13.81 3.96 -9.08
C LEU A 239 -15.08 4.26 -9.91
N ARG A 240 -15.32 3.48 -10.97
CA ARG A 240 -16.60 3.50 -11.68
C ARG A 240 -17.55 2.54 -10.96
N GLY A 241 -18.53 3.14 -10.30
CA GLY A 241 -19.91 2.65 -10.28
C GLY A 241 -20.22 1.47 -9.37
N GLU A 242 -20.54 1.74 -8.12
CA GLU A 242 -21.73 1.16 -7.49
C GLU A 242 -22.52 2.32 -6.87
N ALA A 243 -23.26 3.01 -7.74
CA ALA A 243 -24.45 3.71 -7.31
C ALA A 243 -25.50 2.62 -7.03
N GLY A 244 -25.82 2.41 -5.75
CA GLY A 244 -27.01 1.66 -5.37
C GLY A 244 -28.24 2.47 -5.78
N GLY A 245 -29.09 1.85 -6.60
CA GLY A 245 -30.44 2.35 -6.83
C GLY A 245 -31.26 2.32 -5.55
N GLY A 246 -32.06 3.37 -5.36
CA GLY A 246 -33.33 3.27 -4.65
C GLY A 246 -34.39 2.58 -5.50
#